data_AF-A0A844Q9T2-F1
#
_entry.id   AF-A0A844Q9T2-F1
#
_cell.length_a   1.000
_cell.length_b   1.000
_cell.length_c   1.000
_cell.angle_alpha   90.00
_cell.angle_beta   90.00
_cell.angle_gamma   90.00
#
_symmetry.space_group_name_H-M   'P 1'
#
loop_
_entity.id
_entity.type
_entity.pdbx_description
1 polymer ?
#
loop_
_entity_poly.entity_id
_entity_poly.type
_entity_poly.pdbx_seq_one_letter_code
_entity_poly.pdbx_strand_id
1 'polypeptide(L)'
;MENWHTWVAEQFDGGALHVTTTDDGWTYTLDDDEVATVDRNGPTTYVRLDEASETAPHVPIETIEREVVLAIQRLYDNVPEEGIVSTITWDDAHSVSLNRIDEQTGKEMPRSGWTVTCRHDGTIEEIVEASTTQTFVPIDYVRTPEQLHDAYLEVLPLPLRYARFEGRDQYVGGDGSYRLVYDAMEGDVWIEPDGSFTVLEESDVHEVFIGSEQMMDQEAWDEWTDRTAEWVNRMIGPVTLQWNRVTEDPVSGTVIVSFIRTEGAYEVGEPSSVTWKRDRGVVVEAQLDQGLYAVVEPATPVVSRDEARRLLAQQTVFDYAPEVYEDDDEGHITYVRGISQQYPATHGNVHAIEAATGKPWLVDTSSIRERRIRLDEK
;
A
#
# COMPACT_ATOMS: atom_id res chain seq x y z
N MET A 1 -12.63 -12.60 27.29
CA MET A 1 -12.42 -11.47 28.23
C MET A 1 -11.35 -11.76 29.28
N GLU A 2 -11.44 -12.82 30.09
CA GLU A 2 -10.35 -13.21 31.04
C GLU A 2 -9.02 -13.54 30.33
N ASN A 3 -9.11 -13.96 29.06
CA ASN A 3 -7.97 -14.33 28.24
C ASN A 3 -7.01 -13.15 28.00
N TRP A 4 -7.51 -11.92 27.86
CA TRP A 4 -6.67 -10.73 27.63
C TRP A 4 -5.80 -10.40 28.84
N HIS A 5 -6.38 -10.32 30.03
CA HIS A 5 -5.60 -10.05 31.25
C HIS A 5 -4.50 -11.09 31.47
N THR A 6 -4.84 -12.37 31.24
CA THR A 6 -3.88 -13.48 31.41
C THR A 6 -2.78 -13.40 30.35
N TRP A 7 -3.16 -13.19 29.09
CA TRP A 7 -2.20 -13.13 27.98
C TRP A 7 -1.25 -11.94 28.10
N VAL A 8 -1.76 -10.74 28.41
CA VAL A 8 -0.94 -9.53 28.62
C VAL A 8 0.01 -9.75 29.80
N ALA A 9 -0.46 -10.28 30.93
CA ALA A 9 0.39 -10.55 32.09
C ALA A 9 1.53 -11.54 31.79
N GLU A 10 1.31 -12.51 30.89
CA GLU A 10 2.36 -13.45 30.46
C GLU A 10 3.40 -12.83 29.52
N GLN A 11 3.11 -11.70 28.89
CA GLN A 11 4.10 -11.00 28.05
C GLN A 11 5.16 -10.27 28.89
N PHE A 12 4.90 -10.01 30.18
CA PHE A 12 5.80 -9.26 31.05
C PHE A 12 6.34 -10.13 32.19
N ASP A 13 7.64 -10.43 32.16
CA ASP A 13 8.29 -11.25 33.17
C ASP A 13 8.51 -10.45 34.48
N GLY A 14 7.70 -10.75 35.51
CA GLY A 14 8.02 -10.47 36.91
C GLY A 14 7.80 -9.04 37.42
N GLY A 15 7.22 -8.16 36.61
CA GLY A 15 6.80 -6.81 37.01
C GLY A 15 5.40 -6.77 37.64
N ALA A 16 5.12 -5.76 38.48
CA ALA A 16 3.78 -5.53 39.00
C ALA A 16 2.92 -4.82 37.94
N LEU A 17 2.25 -5.60 37.09
CA LEU A 17 1.34 -5.07 36.09
C LEU A 17 0.10 -4.47 36.77
N HIS A 18 -0.13 -3.17 36.56
CA HIS A 18 -1.32 -2.47 37.03
C HIS A 18 -2.32 -2.36 35.88
N VAL A 19 -3.61 -2.64 36.16
CA VAL A 19 -4.69 -2.58 35.16
C VAL A 19 -5.64 -1.46 35.54
N THR A 20 -5.85 -0.52 34.63
CA THR A 20 -6.85 0.54 34.73
C THR A 20 -8.00 0.20 33.79
N THR A 21 -9.20 0.01 34.33
CA THR A 21 -10.42 -0.21 33.53
C THR A 21 -11.07 1.13 33.21
N THR A 22 -11.38 1.36 31.94
CA THR A 22 -12.16 2.51 31.44
C THR A 22 -13.52 2.03 30.90
N ASP A 23 -14.39 2.96 30.53
CA ASP A 23 -15.67 2.61 29.88
C ASP A 23 -15.45 1.96 28.51
N ASP A 24 -14.36 2.31 27.86
CA ASP A 24 -13.99 1.86 26.52
C ASP A 24 -13.00 0.69 26.53
N GLY A 25 -12.43 0.28 27.67
CA GLY A 25 -11.35 -0.69 27.63
C GLY A 25 -10.53 -0.91 28.89
N TRP A 26 -9.29 -1.36 28.67
CA TRP A 26 -8.29 -1.58 29.71
C TRP A 26 -6.94 -1.02 29.29
N THR A 27 -6.32 -0.26 30.18
CA THR A 27 -4.93 0.19 30.04
C THR A 27 -4.07 -0.56 31.05
N TYR A 28 -2.94 -1.07 30.60
CA TYR A 28 -1.97 -1.81 31.41
C TYR A 28 -0.72 -0.97 31.57
N THR A 29 -0.26 -0.80 32.81
CA THR A 29 0.95 -0.03 33.12
C THR A 29 1.94 -0.88 33.91
N LEU A 30 3.21 -0.78 33.56
CA LEU A 30 4.34 -1.39 34.25
C LEU A 30 5.32 -0.29 34.67
N ASP A 31 5.67 -0.21 35.94
CA ASP A 31 6.57 0.82 36.49
C ASP A 31 6.19 2.27 36.12
N ASP A 32 4.88 2.57 36.13
CA ASP A 32 4.24 3.83 35.75
C ASP A 32 4.21 4.16 34.24
N ASP A 33 4.75 3.28 33.39
CA ASP A 33 4.69 3.41 31.92
C ASP A 33 3.54 2.57 31.34
N GLU A 34 2.82 3.12 30.35
CA GLU A 34 1.76 2.39 29.64
C GLU A 34 2.39 1.38 28.67
N VAL A 35 2.01 0.11 28.83
CA VAL A 35 2.58 -1.01 28.06
C VAL A 35 1.56 -1.79 27.23
N ALA A 36 0.26 -1.53 27.40
CA ALA A 36 -0.78 -2.05 26.52
C ALA A 36 -2.10 -1.32 26.72
N THR A 37 -2.93 -1.23 25.67
CA THR A 37 -4.29 -0.70 25.72
C THR A 37 -5.26 -1.55 24.89
N VAL A 38 -6.26 -2.13 25.53
CA VAL A 38 -7.29 -2.94 24.88
C VAL A 38 -8.57 -2.12 24.81
N ASP A 39 -8.96 -1.69 23.61
CA ASP A 39 -10.26 -1.04 23.35
C ASP A 39 -11.34 -2.10 23.13
N ARG A 40 -12.53 -1.86 23.68
CA ARG A 40 -13.72 -2.74 23.64
C ARG A 40 -14.82 -2.20 22.74
N ASN A 41 -14.77 -0.90 22.42
CA ASN A 41 -15.74 -0.21 21.59
C ASN A 41 -15.22 0.00 20.15
N GLY A 42 -13.93 -0.26 19.91
CA GLY A 42 -13.33 -0.26 18.58
C GLY A 42 -12.88 -1.66 18.09
N PRO A 43 -12.61 -1.80 16.77
CA PRO A 43 -12.06 -3.01 16.14
C PRO A 43 -10.59 -3.29 16.52
N THR A 44 -9.96 -2.43 17.33
CA THR A 44 -8.51 -2.43 17.51
C THR A 44 -8.14 -2.77 18.95
N THR A 45 -7.36 -3.84 19.14
CA THR A 45 -6.63 -4.06 20.39
C THR A 45 -5.16 -3.70 20.20
N TYR A 46 -4.69 -2.72 20.97
CA TYR A 46 -3.35 -2.16 20.84
C TYR A 46 -2.42 -2.70 21.94
N VAL A 47 -1.30 -3.33 21.57
CA VAL A 47 -0.38 -3.91 22.56
C VAL A 47 1.04 -3.43 22.25
N ARG A 48 1.37 -2.22 22.69
CA ARG A 48 2.72 -1.69 22.52
C ARG A 48 3.70 -2.29 23.53
N LEU A 49 4.42 -3.32 23.11
CA LEU A 49 5.60 -3.77 23.85
C LEU A 49 6.79 -2.88 23.49
N ASP A 50 7.37 -2.24 24.52
CA ASP A 50 8.49 -1.29 24.38
C ASP A 50 9.69 -1.85 23.61
N GLU A 51 10.53 -0.92 23.15
CA GLU A 51 11.64 -1.07 22.21
C GLU A 51 12.35 -2.43 22.26
N ALA A 52 12.25 -3.17 21.15
CA ALA A 52 13.09 -4.32 20.92
C ALA A 52 14.54 -3.84 20.94
N SER A 53 15.40 -4.57 21.65
CA SER A 53 16.83 -4.40 21.45
C SER A 53 17.12 -4.66 19.97
N GLU A 54 17.85 -3.78 19.28
CA GLU A 54 18.39 -4.03 17.92
C GLU A 54 19.19 -5.34 17.84
N THR A 55 19.50 -5.95 19.00
CA THR A 55 20.19 -7.23 19.14
C THR A 55 19.27 -8.44 19.35
N ALA A 56 17.94 -8.28 19.33
CA ALA A 56 17.01 -9.40 19.50
C ALA A 56 17.17 -10.39 18.33
N PRO A 57 17.15 -11.71 18.59
CA PRO A 57 17.33 -12.69 17.53
C PRO A 57 16.11 -12.70 16.59
N HIS A 58 16.37 -12.64 15.28
CA HIS A 58 15.32 -12.87 14.28
C HIS A 58 14.73 -14.27 14.43
N VAL A 59 13.41 -14.34 14.56
CA VAL A 59 12.62 -15.56 14.61
C VAL A 59 12.19 -15.93 13.18
N PRO A 60 12.24 -17.22 12.78
CA PRO A 60 11.73 -17.63 11.48
C PRO A 60 10.26 -17.25 11.30
N ILE A 61 9.89 -16.73 10.13
CA ILE A 61 8.54 -16.21 9.87
C ILE A 61 7.44 -17.27 10.05
N GLU A 62 7.70 -18.54 9.76
CA GLU A 62 6.76 -19.65 10.03
C GLU A 62 6.47 -19.81 11.53
N THR A 63 7.44 -19.48 12.38
CA THR A 63 7.26 -19.49 13.83
C THR A 63 6.40 -18.31 14.25
N ILE A 64 6.68 -17.10 13.73
CA ILE A 64 5.88 -15.90 13.99
C ILE A 64 4.42 -16.13 13.58
N GLU A 65 4.17 -16.59 12.36
CA GLU A 65 2.82 -16.91 11.86
C GLU A 65 2.08 -17.89 12.79
N ARG A 66 2.78 -18.92 13.29
CA ARG A 66 2.19 -19.89 14.21
C ARG A 66 1.83 -19.25 15.55
N GLU A 67 2.74 -18.49 16.16
CA GLU A 67 2.49 -17.83 17.45
C GLU A 67 1.37 -16.79 17.35
N VAL A 68 1.29 -16.06 16.24
CA VAL A 68 0.17 -15.14 15.94
C VAL A 68 -1.16 -15.89 15.91
N VAL A 69 -1.24 -16.99 15.15
CA VAL A 69 -2.47 -17.80 15.09
C VAL A 69 -2.87 -18.35 16.46
N LEU A 70 -1.90 -18.83 17.24
CA LEU A 70 -2.15 -19.32 18.61
C LEU A 70 -2.62 -18.20 19.54
N ALA A 71 -2.08 -16.98 19.41
CA ALA A 71 -2.53 -15.82 20.15
C ALA A 71 -4.00 -15.50 19.81
N ILE A 72 -4.35 -15.45 18.52
CA ILE A 72 -5.73 -15.20 18.06
C ILE A 72 -6.67 -16.27 18.63
N GLN A 73 -6.34 -17.56 18.48
CA GLN A 73 -7.15 -18.67 19.02
C GLN A 73 -7.34 -18.63 20.55
N ARG A 74 -6.40 -18.03 21.27
CA ARG A 74 -6.48 -17.88 22.72
C ARG A 74 -7.33 -16.68 23.11
N LEU A 75 -7.25 -15.60 22.36
CA LEU A 75 -7.88 -14.33 22.69
C LEU A 75 -9.36 -14.29 22.27
N TYR A 76 -9.70 -15.00 21.19
CA TYR A 76 -11.00 -14.95 20.53
C TYR A 76 -11.66 -16.32 20.45
N ASP A 77 -12.97 -16.37 20.70
CA ASP A 77 -13.76 -17.62 20.68
C ASP A 77 -14.38 -17.92 19.30
N ASN A 78 -14.38 -16.94 18.39
CA ASN A 78 -15.03 -16.95 17.07
C ASN A 78 -14.06 -17.22 15.90
N VAL A 79 -12.88 -17.78 16.18
CA VAL A 79 -11.86 -18.07 15.17
C VAL A 79 -12.32 -19.24 14.28
N PRO A 80 -12.33 -19.10 12.94
CA PRO A 80 -12.83 -20.14 12.04
C PRO A 80 -11.92 -21.39 12.06
N GLU A 81 -12.48 -22.58 11.83
CA GLU A 81 -11.70 -23.84 11.79
C GLU A 81 -10.66 -23.86 10.67
N GLU A 82 -10.90 -23.12 9.59
CA GLU A 82 -10.00 -22.95 8.46
C GLU A 82 -9.89 -21.46 8.10
N GLY A 83 -8.71 -21.06 7.66
CA GLY A 83 -8.42 -19.69 7.27
C GLY A 83 -7.23 -19.61 6.31
N ILE A 84 -6.99 -18.43 5.77
CA ILE A 84 -5.76 -18.11 5.05
C ILE A 84 -4.93 -17.20 5.96
N VAL A 85 -3.67 -17.60 6.16
CA VAL A 85 -2.66 -16.75 6.77
C VAL A 85 -1.92 -16.04 5.67
N SER A 86 -1.96 -14.71 5.73
CA SER A 86 -1.31 -13.82 4.78
C SER A 86 -0.32 -12.94 5.54
N THR A 87 0.94 -12.97 5.12
CA THR A 87 2.04 -12.31 5.78
C THR A 87 2.67 -11.32 4.82
N ILE A 88 2.80 -10.07 5.24
CA ILE A 88 3.60 -9.06 4.55
C ILE A 88 4.76 -8.67 5.46
N THR A 89 5.98 -8.70 4.92
CA THR A 89 7.21 -8.34 5.64
C THR A 89 7.71 -6.98 5.19
N TRP A 90 8.00 -6.12 6.16
CA TRP A 90 8.61 -4.81 6.02
C TRP A 90 9.95 -4.78 6.78
N ASP A 91 10.66 -3.65 6.72
CA ASP A 91 12.04 -3.48 7.21
C ASP A 91 12.31 -4.07 8.60
N ASP A 92 11.42 -3.87 9.57
CA ASP A 92 11.57 -4.31 10.97
C ASP A 92 10.37 -5.10 11.53
N ALA A 93 9.33 -5.29 10.72
CA ALA A 93 8.05 -5.83 11.14
C ALA A 93 7.41 -6.78 10.12
N HIS A 94 6.46 -7.57 10.61
CA HIS A 94 5.58 -8.41 9.84
C HIS A 94 4.14 -8.04 10.17
N SER A 95 3.32 -7.89 9.14
CA SER A 95 1.86 -7.89 9.26
C SER A 95 1.36 -9.28 8.90
N VAL A 96 0.83 -10.00 9.90
CA VAL A 96 0.28 -11.35 9.74
C VAL A 96 -1.22 -11.28 9.91
N SER A 97 -1.95 -11.57 8.85
CA SER A 97 -3.41 -11.63 8.86
C SER A 97 -3.91 -13.07 8.86
N LEU A 98 -4.91 -13.37 9.67
CA LEU A 98 -5.70 -14.59 9.60
C LEU A 98 -7.09 -14.23 9.08
N ASN A 99 -7.34 -14.54 7.82
CA ASN A 99 -8.58 -14.18 7.13
C ASN A 99 -9.42 -15.41 6.81
N ARG A 100 -10.73 -15.17 6.68
CA ARG A 100 -11.71 -16.17 6.27
C ARG A 100 -11.53 -16.52 4.80
N ILE A 101 -12.07 -17.67 4.43
CA ILE A 101 -12.03 -18.17 3.06
C ILE A 101 -13.40 -17.93 2.44
N ASP A 102 -13.45 -17.33 1.25
CA ASP A 102 -14.66 -17.30 0.45
C ASP A 102 -14.95 -18.72 -0.06
N GLU A 103 -16.04 -19.33 0.39
CA GLU A 103 -16.39 -20.72 0.05
C GLU A 103 -16.57 -20.95 -1.45
N GLN A 104 -16.89 -19.90 -2.21
CA GLN A 104 -17.14 -20.02 -3.65
C GLN A 104 -15.84 -20.04 -4.47
N THR A 105 -14.89 -19.15 -4.17
CA THR A 105 -13.62 -19.04 -4.89
C THR A 105 -12.49 -19.85 -4.22
N GLY A 106 -12.62 -20.17 -2.93
CA GLY A 106 -11.56 -20.74 -2.11
C GLY A 106 -10.43 -19.76 -1.80
N LYS A 107 -10.63 -18.47 -2.08
CA LYS A 107 -9.65 -17.39 -1.88
C LYS A 107 -9.85 -16.71 -0.53
N GLU A 108 -8.83 -15.94 -0.14
CA GLU A 108 -8.86 -15.10 1.05
C GLU A 108 -9.93 -14.02 0.92
N MET A 109 -10.69 -13.81 1.98
CA MET A 109 -11.50 -12.60 2.15
C MET A 109 -10.67 -11.55 2.88
N PRO A 110 -10.15 -10.51 2.21
CA PRO A 110 -9.30 -9.53 2.87
C PRO A 110 -10.07 -8.81 3.99
N ARG A 111 -9.38 -8.52 5.09
CA ARG A 111 -9.95 -7.83 6.26
C ARG A 111 -11.20 -8.52 6.82
N SER A 112 -11.23 -9.85 6.86
CA SER A 112 -12.39 -10.61 7.35
C SER A 112 -12.16 -11.31 8.68
N GLY A 113 -10.93 -11.29 9.18
CA GLY A 113 -10.54 -11.87 10.46
C GLY A 113 -9.64 -10.94 11.25
N TRP A 114 -8.41 -11.34 11.53
CA TRP A 114 -7.50 -10.58 12.40
C TRP A 114 -6.25 -10.20 11.65
N THR A 115 -5.71 -9.02 11.93
CA THR A 115 -4.40 -8.58 11.46
C THR A 115 -3.52 -8.30 12.68
N VAL A 116 -2.33 -8.89 12.70
CA VAL A 116 -1.39 -8.77 13.79
C VAL A 116 -0.09 -8.19 13.28
N THR A 117 0.31 -7.05 13.82
CA THR A 117 1.62 -6.45 13.57
C THR A 117 2.60 -6.97 14.61
N CYS A 118 3.73 -7.49 14.17
CA CYS A 118 4.76 -8.05 15.03
C CYS A 118 6.17 -7.79 14.52
N ARG A 119 7.13 -7.65 15.43
CA ARG A 119 8.55 -7.46 15.08
C ARG A 119 9.19 -8.76 14.62
N HIS A 120 10.38 -8.67 14.04
CA HIS A 120 11.18 -9.83 13.63
C HIS A 120 11.57 -10.81 14.75
N ASP A 121 11.54 -10.38 16.01
CA ASP A 121 11.78 -11.24 17.17
C ASP A 121 10.51 -11.97 17.65
N GLY A 122 9.37 -11.74 16.99
CA GLY A 122 8.06 -12.32 17.31
C GLY A 122 7.25 -11.49 18.32
N THR A 123 7.75 -10.36 18.78
CA THR A 123 7.01 -9.45 19.68
C THR A 123 5.79 -8.89 18.97
N ILE A 124 4.60 -9.09 19.53
CA ILE A 124 3.34 -8.55 19.00
C ILE A 124 3.20 -7.08 19.43
N GLU A 125 2.96 -6.20 18.47
CA GLU A 125 2.75 -4.76 18.67
C GLU A 125 1.26 -4.37 18.58
N GLU A 126 0.50 -5.07 17.75
CA GLU A 126 -0.89 -4.71 17.49
C GLU A 126 -1.69 -5.94 17.07
N ILE A 127 -2.95 -6.02 17.52
CA ILE A 127 -3.93 -7.01 17.05
C ILE A 127 -5.21 -6.26 16.69
N VAL A 128 -5.52 -6.18 15.40
CA VAL A 128 -6.76 -5.62 14.87
C VAL A 128 -7.72 -6.75 14.53
N GLU A 129 -8.93 -6.74 15.07
CA GLU A 129 -10.02 -7.61 14.62
C GLU A 129 -10.84 -6.82 13.59
N ALA A 130 -11.02 -7.40 12.41
CA ALA A 130 -11.91 -6.82 11.42
C ALA A 130 -13.37 -6.89 11.88
N SER A 131 -14.12 -5.88 11.49
CA SER A 131 -15.48 -5.65 11.96
C SER A 131 -16.42 -6.85 11.74
N THR A 132 -17.38 -6.99 12.66
CA THR A 132 -18.07 -8.27 12.92
C THR A 132 -19.16 -8.63 11.91
N THR A 133 -19.62 -7.69 11.07
CA THR A 133 -20.71 -7.95 10.13
C THR A 133 -20.22 -7.87 8.69
N GLN A 134 -20.29 -9.01 8.00
CA GLN A 134 -19.86 -9.15 6.62
C GLN A 134 -21.05 -9.45 5.73
N THR A 135 -21.22 -8.67 4.66
CA THR A 135 -22.27 -8.90 3.67
C THR A 135 -21.64 -9.16 2.32
N PHE A 136 -22.15 -10.15 1.60
CA PHE A 136 -21.78 -10.39 0.21
C PHE A 136 -22.85 -9.83 -0.71
N VAL A 137 -22.43 -9.06 -1.70
CA VAL A 137 -23.27 -8.77 -2.86
C VAL A 137 -23.18 -9.98 -3.79
N PRO A 138 -24.29 -10.71 -4.04
CA PRO A 138 -24.29 -11.75 -5.06
C PRO A 138 -24.08 -11.07 -6.42
N ILE A 139 -23.05 -11.49 -7.16
CA ILE A 139 -22.82 -11.01 -8.51
C ILE A 139 -22.89 -12.20 -9.47
N ASP A 140 -23.66 -12.02 -10.54
CA ASP A 140 -23.64 -12.93 -11.67
C ASP A 140 -22.39 -12.65 -12.50
N TYR A 141 -21.46 -13.61 -12.57
CA TYR A 141 -20.32 -13.52 -13.47
C TYR A 141 -20.80 -13.56 -14.92
N VAL A 142 -20.78 -12.40 -15.59
CA VAL A 142 -21.19 -12.31 -16.99
C VAL A 142 -20.02 -12.66 -17.93
N ARG A 143 -18.79 -12.52 -17.45
CA ARG A 143 -17.56 -12.79 -18.19
C ARG A 143 -16.73 -13.91 -17.54
N THR A 144 -15.67 -14.38 -18.21
CA THR A 144 -14.64 -15.26 -17.64
C THR A 144 -13.43 -14.44 -17.16
N PRO A 145 -12.54 -15.00 -16.30
CA PRO A 145 -11.33 -14.31 -15.89
C PRO A 145 -10.48 -13.84 -17.07
N GLU A 146 -10.37 -14.65 -18.12
CA GLU A 146 -9.61 -14.28 -19.33
C GLU A 146 -10.24 -13.09 -20.07
N GLN A 147 -11.57 -13.02 -20.13
CA GLN A 147 -12.27 -11.90 -20.77
C GLN A 147 -12.17 -10.60 -19.98
N LEU A 148 -12.09 -10.68 -18.65
CA LEU A 148 -11.91 -9.53 -17.77
C LEU A 148 -10.44 -9.10 -17.75
N HIS A 149 -9.49 -10.05 -17.85
CA HIS A 149 -8.07 -9.76 -18.02
C HIS A 149 -7.79 -9.01 -19.33
N ASP A 150 -8.39 -9.45 -20.44
CA ASP A 150 -8.30 -8.74 -21.72
C ASP A 150 -8.86 -7.31 -21.60
N ALA A 151 -9.98 -7.13 -20.87
CA ALA A 151 -10.58 -5.82 -20.63
C ALA A 151 -9.69 -4.91 -19.77
N TYR A 152 -9.11 -5.45 -18.69
CA TYR A 152 -8.13 -4.76 -17.84
C TYR A 152 -6.96 -4.24 -18.68
N LEU A 153 -6.35 -5.10 -19.49
CA LEU A 153 -5.21 -4.73 -20.32
C LEU A 153 -5.56 -3.67 -21.37
N GLU A 154 -6.78 -3.69 -21.92
CA GLU A 154 -7.23 -2.71 -22.90
C GLU A 154 -7.24 -1.29 -22.33
N VAL A 155 -7.65 -1.16 -21.06
CA VAL A 155 -7.82 0.14 -20.40
C VAL A 155 -6.63 0.54 -19.55
N LEU A 156 -5.73 -0.39 -19.20
CA LEU A 156 -4.52 -0.15 -18.43
C LEU A 156 -3.68 0.98 -19.06
N PRO A 157 -3.47 2.10 -18.35
CA PRO A 157 -2.57 3.14 -18.81
C PRO A 157 -1.15 2.59 -18.87
N LEU A 158 -0.48 2.83 -20.01
CA LEU A 158 0.92 2.47 -20.23
C LEU A 158 1.69 3.73 -20.66
N PRO A 159 1.85 4.72 -19.75
CA PRO A 159 2.68 5.89 -20.01
C PRO A 159 4.11 5.46 -20.30
N LEU A 160 4.75 6.19 -21.20
CA LEU A 160 6.15 5.99 -21.54
C LEU A 160 6.97 7.00 -20.75
N ARG A 161 7.65 6.56 -19.69
CA ARG A 161 8.41 7.42 -18.78
C ARG A 161 9.75 6.81 -18.37
N TYR A 162 10.65 7.62 -17.84
CA TYR A 162 11.85 7.13 -17.18
C TYR A 162 11.53 6.79 -15.72
N ALA A 163 11.47 5.51 -15.41
CA ALA A 163 11.28 5.00 -14.05
C ALA A 163 12.59 4.43 -13.50
N ARG A 164 12.73 4.44 -12.17
CA ARG A 164 13.90 3.90 -11.47
C ARG A 164 13.52 2.61 -10.75
N PHE A 165 14.37 1.60 -10.89
CA PHE A 165 14.16 0.29 -10.26
C PHE A 165 15.26 0.03 -9.23
N GLU A 166 14.99 0.37 -7.97
CA GLU A 166 15.96 0.28 -6.88
C GLU A 166 16.05 -1.10 -6.23
N GLY A 167 17.27 -1.49 -5.86
CA GLY A 167 17.56 -2.57 -4.93
C GLY A 167 17.09 -3.96 -5.38
N ARG A 168 17.40 -4.97 -4.57
CA ARG A 168 16.75 -6.28 -4.67
C ARG A 168 15.48 -6.35 -3.84
N ASP A 169 15.35 -5.47 -2.85
CA ASP A 169 14.30 -5.53 -1.85
C ASP A 169 12.94 -5.07 -2.41
N GLN A 170 12.94 -4.38 -3.57
CA GLN A 170 11.73 -3.97 -4.29
C GLN A 170 11.62 -4.59 -5.68
N TYR A 171 12.74 -4.70 -6.42
CA TYR A 171 12.73 -5.18 -7.80
C TYR A 171 13.70 -6.34 -8.02
N VAL A 172 13.25 -7.35 -8.76
CA VAL A 172 14.09 -8.48 -9.15
C VAL A 172 15.20 -8.00 -10.09
N GLY A 173 16.40 -7.83 -9.54
CA GLY A 173 17.57 -7.36 -10.26
C GLY A 173 17.61 -5.85 -10.49
N GLY A 174 16.98 -5.06 -9.62
CA GLY A 174 17.10 -3.61 -9.60
C GLY A 174 18.57 -3.17 -9.52
N ASP A 175 18.94 -2.21 -10.36
CA ASP A 175 20.29 -1.63 -10.45
C ASP A 175 20.31 -0.14 -10.05
N GLY A 176 19.16 0.41 -9.66
CA GLY A 176 18.99 1.83 -9.29
C GLY A 176 19.11 2.79 -10.47
N SER A 177 19.16 2.30 -11.71
CA SER A 177 19.23 3.15 -12.90
C SER A 177 17.83 3.53 -13.40
N TYR A 178 17.73 4.71 -14.03
CA TYR A 178 16.52 5.13 -14.73
C TYR A 178 16.46 4.48 -16.12
N ARG A 179 15.31 3.91 -16.46
CA ARG A 179 15.06 3.24 -17.74
C ARG A 179 13.79 3.79 -18.37
N LEU A 180 13.82 3.97 -19.69
CA LEU A 180 12.60 4.29 -20.44
C LEU A 180 11.72 3.04 -20.50
N VAL A 181 10.55 3.11 -19.89
CA VAL A 181 9.64 1.97 -19.75
C VAL A 181 8.21 2.33 -20.12
N TYR A 182 7.46 1.34 -20.59
CA TYR A 182 6.00 1.35 -20.47
C TYR A 182 5.68 0.93 -19.05
N ASP A 183 5.27 1.90 -18.26
CA ASP A 183 4.96 1.67 -16.87
C ASP A 183 3.53 1.17 -16.72
N ALA A 184 3.34 0.00 -16.12
CA ALA A 184 2.02 -0.45 -15.72
C ALA A 184 1.80 0.04 -14.29
N MET A 185 1.57 1.35 -14.14
CA MET A 185 1.25 1.93 -12.84
C MET A 185 0.09 1.13 -12.25
N GLU A 186 0.38 0.37 -11.19
CA GLU A 186 -0.62 -0.33 -10.37
C GLU A 186 -1.34 0.74 -9.54
N GLY A 187 -2.11 1.57 -10.24
CA GLY A 187 -3.06 2.51 -9.70
C GLY A 187 -4.34 2.31 -10.49
N ASP A 188 -5.35 1.80 -9.79
CA ASP A 188 -6.71 2.31 -9.93
C ASP A 188 -7.59 1.88 -11.11
N VAL A 189 -7.20 0.86 -11.90
CA VAL A 189 -8.17 0.23 -12.81
C VAL A 189 -8.94 -0.87 -12.08
N TRP A 190 -10.16 -0.54 -11.66
CA TRP A 190 -11.13 -1.50 -11.18
C TRP A 190 -11.92 -2.09 -12.35
N ILE A 191 -11.93 -3.42 -12.50
CA ILE A 191 -12.80 -4.11 -13.47
C ILE A 191 -13.93 -4.84 -12.73
N GLU A 192 -15.15 -4.42 -12.99
CA GLU A 192 -16.35 -5.07 -12.49
C GLU A 192 -16.59 -6.43 -13.17
N PRO A 193 -17.34 -7.37 -12.55
CA PRO A 193 -17.61 -8.69 -13.14
C PRO A 193 -18.36 -8.70 -14.48
N ASP A 194 -19.00 -7.60 -14.86
CA ASP A 194 -19.63 -7.41 -16.17
C ASP A 194 -18.66 -6.86 -17.25
N GLY A 195 -17.45 -6.51 -16.83
CA GLY A 195 -16.38 -5.92 -17.63
C GLY A 195 -16.47 -4.40 -17.80
N SER A 196 -17.34 -3.72 -17.05
CA SER A 196 -17.23 -2.27 -16.87
C SER A 196 -16.00 -1.94 -16.00
N PHE A 197 -15.52 -0.71 -16.08
CA PHE A 197 -14.32 -0.31 -15.36
C PHE A 197 -14.41 1.09 -14.79
N THR A 198 -13.69 1.28 -13.69
CA THR A 198 -13.38 2.59 -13.11
C THR A 198 -11.88 2.78 -13.18
N VAL A 199 -11.44 3.93 -13.65
CA VAL A 199 -10.06 4.40 -13.44
C VAL A 199 -10.17 5.40 -12.31
N LEU A 200 -9.68 5.08 -11.12
CA LEU A 200 -9.49 6.10 -10.09
C LEU A 200 -8.29 6.93 -10.58
N GLU A 201 -8.44 8.24 -10.67
CA GLU A 201 -7.28 9.08 -10.98
C GLU A 201 -6.50 9.25 -9.67
N GLU A 202 -5.16 9.22 -9.71
CA GLU A 202 -4.29 9.50 -8.54
C GLU A 202 -4.68 10.80 -7.79
N SER A 203 -5.38 11.72 -8.49
CA SER A 203 -5.96 12.93 -7.92
C SER A 203 -7.10 12.69 -6.91
N ASP A 204 -7.88 11.62 -7.05
CA ASP A 204 -9.05 11.37 -6.20
C ASP A 204 -8.64 10.89 -4.78
N VAL A 205 -7.50 10.21 -4.66
CA VAL A 205 -6.96 9.76 -3.36
C VAL A 205 -6.33 10.92 -2.57
N HIS A 206 -5.83 11.94 -3.26
CA HIS A 206 -5.31 13.16 -2.62
C HIS A 206 -6.39 14.24 -2.36
N GLU A 207 -7.57 14.14 -2.97
CA GLU A 207 -8.67 15.10 -2.75
C GLU A 207 -9.34 14.98 -1.37
N VAL A 208 -9.16 13.85 -0.66
CA VAL A 208 -9.83 13.62 0.64
C VAL A 208 -9.23 14.45 1.79
N PHE A 209 -8.01 15.00 1.65
CA PHE A 209 -7.32 15.68 2.78
C PHE A 209 -7.15 17.19 2.69
N ILE A 210 -7.60 17.88 1.63
CA ILE A 210 -7.40 19.34 1.52
C ILE A 210 -8.71 20.08 1.34
N GLY A 211 -9.29 20.51 2.48
CA GLY A 211 -10.42 21.42 2.49
C GLY A 211 -10.12 22.72 1.74
N SER A 212 -10.95 23.04 0.75
CA SER A 212 -11.06 24.34 0.07
C SER A 212 -9.90 24.80 -0.83
N GLU A 213 -9.26 23.91 -1.60
CA GLU A 213 -8.35 24.33 -2.67
C GLU A 213 -9.12 25.09 -3.77
N GLN A 214 -8.74 26.34 -4.02
CA GLN A 214 -9.21 27.09 -5.19
C GLN A 214 -8.18 26.95 -6.30
N MET A 215 -8.63 26.53 -7.48
CA MET A 215 -7.82 26.67 -8.69
C MET A 215 -7.47 28.15 -8.87
N MET A 216 -6.17 28.42 -9.01
CA MET A 216 -5.67 29.77 -9.23
C MET A 216 -6.08 30.29 -10.61
N ASP A 217 -6.17 31.61 -10.76
CA ASP A 217 -6.24 32.21 -12.09
C ASP A 217 -4.90 32.04 -12.84
N GLN A 218 -4.94 32.24 -14.16
CA GLN A 218 -3.78 32.01 -15.02
C GLN A 218 -2.59 32.92 -14.69
N GLU A 219 -2.84 34.15 -14.23
CA GLU A 219 -1.77 35.10 -13.91
C GLU A 219 -0.99 34.62 -12.68
N ALA A 220 -1.70 34.17 -11.65
CA ALA A 220 -1.09 33.62 -10.46
C ALA A 220 -0.43 32.25 -10.76
N TRP A 221 -1.03 31.42 -11.61
CA TRP A 221 -0.41 30.18 -12.08
C TRP A 221 0.95 30.45 -12.73
N ASP A 222 1.01 31.40 -13.68
CA ASP A 222 2.24 31.76 -14.38
C ASP A 222 3.28 32.34 -13.41
N GLU A 223 2.88 33.20 -12.46
CA GLU A 223 3.79 33.75 -11.45
C GLU A 223 4.48 32.64 -10.63
N TRP A 224 3.69 31.69 -10.11
CA TRP A 224 4.22 30.66 -9.20
C TRP A 224 4.99 29.57 -9.93
N THR A 225 4.61 29.24 -11.16
CA THR A 225 5.38 28.31 -12.00
C THR A 225 6.72 28.93 -12.42
N ASP A 226 6.75 30.19 -12.85
CA ASP A 226 8.00 30.90 -13.18
C ASP A 226 8.93 31.01 -11.96
N ARG A 227 8.39 31.39 -10.80
CA ARG A 227 9.14 31.48 -9.54
C ARG A 227 9.70 30.12 -9.13
N THR A 228 8.92 29.05 -9.32
CA THR A 228 9.37 27.68 -9.03
C THR A 228 10.45 27.22 -10.00
N ALA A 229 10.30 27.49 -11.30
CA ALA A 229 11.32 27.18 -12.29
C ALA A 229 12.66 27.88 -11.98
N GLU A 230 12.62 29.17 -11.63
CA GLU A 230 13.83 29.91 -11.26
C GLU A 230 14.49 29.31 -10.01
N TRP A 231 13.69 28.97 -8.99
CA TRP A 231 14.19 28.37 -7.77
C TRP A 231 14.82 27.00 -8.03
N VAL A 232 14.14 26.12 -8.75
CA VAL A 232 14.65 24.79 -9.14
C VAL A 232 15.95 24.95 -9.92
N ASN A 233 15.96 25.78 -10.97
CA ASN A 233 17.14 26.00 -11.81
C ASN A 233 18.35 26.52 -11.01
N ARG A 234 18.11 27.32 -9.96
CA ARG A 234 19.17 27.80 -9.07
C ARG A 234 19.70 26.70 -8.14
N MET A 235 18.83 25.79 -7.68
CA MET A 235 19.20 24.76 -6.71
C MET A 235 19.91 23.57 -7.34
N ILE A 236 19.43 23.11 -8.51
CA ILE A 236 19.91 21.86 -9.13
C ILE A 236 20.50 22.05 -10.53
N GLY A 237 20.31 23.22 -11.14
CA GLY A 237 20.70 23.49 -12.52
C GLY A 237 19.53 23.40 -13.52
N PRO A 238 19.79 23.70 -14.80
CA PRO A 238 18.75 23.79 -15.81
C PRO A 238 18.10 22.43 -16.07
N VAL A 239 16.79 22.36 -15.87
CA VAL A 239 15.95 21.20 -16.18
C VAL A 239 14.69 21.63 -16.92
N THR A 240 14.11 20.72 -17.70
CA THR A 240 12.78 20.94 -18.29
C THR A 240 11.74 20.43 -17.31
N LEU A 241 10.76 21.27 -17.00
CA LEU A 241 9.69 20.96 -16.04
C LEU A 241 8.35 20.93 -16.76
N GLN A 242 7.51 19.99 -16.39
CA GLN A 242 6.08 19.96 -16.68
C GLN A 242 5.33 20.25 -15.40
N TRP A 243 4.37 21.17 -15.45
CA TRP A 243 3.59 21.59 -14.29
C TRP A 243 2.37 20.69 -14.16
N ASN A 244 2.21 20.07 -12.99
CA ASN A 244 1.09 19.18 -12.72
C ASN A 244 -0.03 19.97 -12.04
N ARG A 245 0.32 20.75 -11.02
CA ARG A 245 -0.67 21.43 -10.16
C ARG A 245 -0.09 22.69 -9.53
N VAL A 246 -0.94 23.69 -9.36
CA VAL A 246 -0.70 24.83 -8.47
C VAL A 246 -1.93 25.03 -7.63
N THR A 247 -1.77 24.93 -6.31
CA THR A 247 -2.87 25.15 -5.36
C THR A 247 -2.50 26.17 -4.30
N GLU A 248 -3.51 26.87 -3.80
CA GLU A 248 -3.36 27.83 -2.72
C GLU A 248 -4.19 27.37 -1.52
N ASP A 249 -3.54 27.36 -0.35
CA ASP A 249 -4.23 27.27 0.93
C ASP A 249 -4.40 28.69 1.51
N PRO A 250 -5.63 29.24 1.49
CA PRO A 250 -5.88 30.58 1.99
C PRO A 250 -5.75 30.70 3.51
N VAL A 251 -5.87 29.59 4.25
CA VAL A 251 -5.77 29.58 5.72
C VAL A 251 -4.32 29.70 6.15
N SER A 252 -3.43 28.89 5.58
CA SER A 252 -2.00 28.99 5.86
C SER A 252 -1.32 30.09 5.04
N GLY A 253 -1.96 30.61 4.00
CA GLY A 253 -1.36 31.58 3.08
C GLY A 253 -0.16 30.99 2.34
N THR A 254 -0.26 29.72 1.95
CA THR A 254 0.77 29.01 1.19
C THR A 254 0.31 28.70 -0.23
N VAL A 255 1.28 28.52 -1.12
CA VAL A 255 1.05 28.08 -2.50
C VAL A 255 1.91 26.84 -2.74
N ILE A 256 1.31 25.74 -3.17
CA ILE A 256 1.98 24.48 -3.48
C ILE A 256 2.07 24.37 -5.00
N VAL A 257 3.27 24.21 -5.52
CA VAL A 257 3.53 23.99 -6.95
C VAL A 257 4.07 22.57 -7.12
N SER A 258 3.31 21.71 -7.79
CA SER A 258 3.69 20.35 -8.16
C SER A 258 4.14 20.30 -9.62
N PHE A 259 5.26 19.62 -9.87
CA PHE A 259 5.90 19.53 -11.18
C PHE A 259 6.68 18.23 -11.32
N ILE A 260 6.89 17.79 -12.55
CA ILE A 260 7.74 16.66 -12.87
C ILE A 260 8.81 17.07 -13.87
N ARG A 261 10.01 16.51 -13.76
CA ARG A 261 11.05 16.71 -14.76
C ARG A 261 10.70 15.95 -16.03
N THR A 262 10.99 16.56 -17.19
CA THR A 262 10.92 15.87 -18.48
C THR A 262 12.29 15.80 -19.17
N GLU A 263 12.50 14.72 -19.91
CA GLU A 263 13.61 14.53 -20.85
C GLU A 263 13.02 14.30 -22.25
N GLY A 264 13.02 15.35 -23.07
CA GLY A 264 12.32 15.36 -24.35
C GLY A 264 10.80 15.34 -24.14
N ALA A 265 10.16 14.24 -24.53
CA ALA A 265 8.71 14.08 -24.41
C ALA A 265 8.31 13.16 -23.24
N TYR A 266 9.27 12.71 -22.43
CA TYR A 266 9.04 11.71 -21.40
C TYR A 266 9.31 12.27 -20.02
N GLU A 267 8.46 11.91 -19.08
CA GLU A 267 8.62 12.23 -17.65
C GLU A 267 9.77 11.43 -17.04
N VAL A 268 10.38 11.95 -15.98
CA VAL A 268 11.50 11.33 -15.27
C VAL A 268 11.19 11.25 -13.78
N GLY A 269 11.00 10.02 -13.30
CA GLY A 269 10.68 9.74 -11.90
C GLY A 269 9.25 10.11 -11.53
N GLU A 270 9.10 10.62 -10.32
CA GLU A 270 7.81 10.98 -9.72
C GLU A 270 7.65 12.52 -9.60
N PRO A 271 6.41 13.02 -9.43
CA PRO A 271 6.18 14.43 -9.19
C PRO A 271 6.92 14.95 -7.95
N SER A 272 7.53 16.12 -8.09
CA SER A 272 8.10 16.92 -7.00
C SER A 272 7.14 18.06 -6.63
N SER A 273 7.25 18.58 -5.42
CA SER A 273 6.46 19.72 -4.96
C SER A 273 7.31 20.76 -4.22
N VAL A 274 6.92 22.03 -4.36
CA VAL A 274 7.50 23.16 -3.61
C VAL A 274 6.37 23.96 -2.99
N THR A 275 6.43 24.14 -1.67
CA THR A 275 5.48 24.95 -0.91
C THR A 275 6.09 26.31 -0.62
N TRP A 276 5.38 27.34 -1.03
CA TRP A 276 5.74 28.75 -0.89
C TRP A 276 4.90 29.43 0.16
N LYS A 277 5.49 30.40 0.86
CA LYS A 277 4.72 31.38 1.63
C LYS A 277 4.31 32.55 0.72
N ARG A 278 3.02 32.74 0.50
CA ARG A 278 2.47 33.68 -0.51
C ARG A 278 2.94 35.13 -0.30
N ASP A 279 2.82 35.64 0.93
CA ASP A 279 3.11 37.04 1.27
C ASP A 279 4.60 37.41 1.19
N ARG A 280 5.48 36.41 1.30
CA ARG A 280 6.94 36.60 1.36
C ARG A 280 7.67 36.09 0.12
N GLY A 281 7.05 35.24 -0.69
CA GLY A 281 7.69 34.58 -1.83
C GLY A 281 8.88 33.71 -1.41
N VAL A 282 8.84 33.10 -0.23
CA VAL A 282 9.90 32.21 0.27
C VAL A 282 9.44 30.76 0.26
N VAL A 283 10.32 29.84 -0.13
CA VAL A 283 10.07 28.40 0.01
C VAL A 283 10.09 28.03 1.49
N VAL A 284 9.04 27.35 1.94
CA VAL A 284 8.93 26.82 3.32
C VAL A 284 9.15 25.32 3.37
N GLU A 285 8.87 24.62 2.28
CA GLU A 285 9.06 23.18 2.14
C GLU A 285 9.31 22.83 0.67
N ALA A 286 10.11 21.81 0.43
CA ALA A 286 10.30 21.23 -0.90
C ALA A 286 10.44 19.71 -0.76
N GLN A 287 9.61 18.96 -1.48
CA GLN A 287 9.67 17.52 -1.60
C GLN A 287 10.13 17.21 -3.02
N LEU A 288 11.39 16.83 -3.19
CA LEU A 288 12.02 16.69 -4.51
C LEU A 288 12.30 15.22 -4.79
N ASP A 289 11.73 14.71 -5.88
CA ASP A 289 12.01 13.36 -6.37
C ASP A 289 13.45 13.23 -6.86
N GLN A 290 14.01 12.01 -6.78
CA GLN A 290 15.37 11.75 -7.22
C GLN A 290 15.54 11.91 -8.75
N GLY A 291 14.47 11.75 -9.52
CA GLY A 291 14.43 11.90 -10.97
C GLY A 291 14.80 13.31 -11.41
N LEU A 292 14.52 14.29 -10.55
CA LEU A 292 14.82 15.70 -10.78
C LEU A 292 16.31 15.96 -11.03
N TYR A 293 17.21 15.17 -10.42
CA TYR A 293 18.68 15.28 -10.58
C TYR A 293 19.31 14.03 -11.21
N ALA A 294 18.50 13.08 -11.69
CA ALA A 294 18.99 11.84 -12.28
C ALA A 294 19.75 12.05 -13.59
N VAL A 295 20.78 11.24 -13.84
CA VAL A 295 21.36 11.13 -15.18
C VAL A 295 20.58 10.04 -15.91
N VAL A 296 19.83 10.44 -16.94
CA VAL A 296 19.09 9.51 -17.80
C VAL A 296 19.80 9.36 -19.14
N GLU A 297 19.92 8.12 -19.61
CA GLU A 297 20.45 7.85 -20.95
C GLU A 297 19.33 7.96 -21.98
N PRO A 298 19.50 8.75 -23.06
CA PRO A 298 18.49 8.82 -24.11
C PRO A 298 18.22 7.45 -24.72
N ALA A 299 16.97 6.98 -24.59
CA ALA A 299 16.52 5.72 -25.18
C ALA A 299 15.50 5.97 -26.29
N THR A 300 15.52 5.14 -27.33
CA THR A 300 14.49 5.10 -28.37
C THR A 300 13.61 3.87 -28.13
N PRO A 301 12.28 4.01 -28.03
CA PRO A 301 11.41 2.85 -27.90
C PRO A 301 11.48 1.99 -29.16
N VAL A 302 11.87 0.73 -29.01
CA VAL A 302 11.84 -0.32 -30.06
C VAL A 302 10.56 -1.13 -29.95
N VAL A 303 10.04 -1.26 -28.74
CA VAL A 303 8.77 -1.91 -28.42
C VAL A 303 7.64 -0.88 -28.55
N SER A 304 6.56 -1.25 -29.24
CA SER A 304 5.34 -0.44 -29.28
C SER A 304 4.52 -0.64 -28.01
N ARG A 305 3.64 0.31 -27.68
CA ARG A 305 2.70 0.17 -26.54
C ARG A 305 1.88 -1.12 -26.63
N ASP A 306 1.41 -1.51 -27.81
CA ASP A 306 0.64 -2.74 -28.00
C ASP A 306 1.47 -4.01 -27.81
N GLU A 307 2.76 -3.98 -28.18
CA GLU A 307 3.68 -5.09 -27.88
C GLU A 307 3.96 -5.17 -26.37
N ALA A 308 4.21 -4.03 -25.71
CA ALA A 308 4.40 -3.99 -24.25
C ALA A 308 3.18 -4.54 -23.51
N ARG A 309 1.96 -4.15 -23.91
CA ARG A 309 0.72 -4.72 -23.37
C ARG A 309 0.63 -6.23 -23.56
N ARG A 310 1.00 -6.75 -24.72
CA ARG A 310 1.05 -8.21 -24.97
C ARG A 310 2.10 -8.92 -24.10
N LEU A 311 3.23 -8.28 -23.82
CA LEU A 311 4.25 -8.82 -22.93
C LEU A 311 3.79 -8.84 -21.48
N LEU A 312 3.10 -7.78 -21.02
CA LEU A 312 2.45 -7.74 -19.70
C LEU A 312 1.44 -8.87 -19.56
N ALA A 313 0.54 -9.02 -20.55
CA ALA A 313 -0.49 -10.06 -20.56
C ALA A 313 0.05 -11.48 -20.36
N GLN A 314 1.26 -11.77 -20.86
CA GLN A 314 1.88 -13.09 -20.74
C GLN A 314 2.43 -13.39 -19.35
N GLN A 315 2.61 -12.35 -18.52
CA GLN A 315 3.26 -12.42 -17.21
C GLN A 315 2.27 -12.21 -16.06
N THR A 316 1.16 -11.51 -16.31
CA THR A 316 0.10 -11.30 -15.32
C THR A 316 -0.87 -12.47 -15.30
N VAL A 317 -1.22 -12.95 -14.10
CA VAL A 317 -2.26 -13.96 -13.91
C VAL A 317 -3.37 -13.32 -13.09
N PHE A 318 -4.61 -13.52 -13.51
CA PHE A 318 -5.77 -13.03 -12.79
C PHE A 318 -6.71 -14.17 -12.41
N ASP A 319 -7.45 -13.99 -11.32
CA ASP A 319 -8.44 -14.94 -10.84
C ASP A 319 -9.62 -14.19 -10.18
N TYR A 320 -10.73 -14.88 -9.97
CA TYR A 320 -11.81 -14.35 -9.16
C TYR A 320 -11.40 -14.32 -7.70
N ALA A 321 -11.53 -13.15 -7.07
CA ALA A 321 -11.28 -12.96 -5.66
C ALA A 321 -12.36 -12.07 -5.04
N PRO A 322 -12.71 -12.28 -3.76
CA PRO A 322 -13.51 -11.33 -3.01
C PRO A 322 -12.67 -10.09 -2.69
N GLU A 323 -13.28 -8.92 -2.81
CA GLU A 323 -12.65 -7.63 -2.57
C GLU A 323 -13.60 -6.73 -1.78
N VAL A 324 -13.03 -5.82 -0.98
CA VAL A 324 -13.82 -4.90 -0.16
C VAL A 324 -14.42 -3.83 -1.06
N TYR A 325 -15.75 -3.76 -1.10
CA TYR A 325 -16.50 -2.76 -1.87
C TYR A 325 -16.81 -1.52 -1.03
N GLU A 326 -17.30 -1.75 0.18
CA GLU A 326 -17.70 -0.71 1.12
C GLU A 326 -17.33 -1.15 2.52
N ASP A 327 -16.83 -0.20 3.30
CA ASP A 327 -16.55 -0.32 4.71
C ASP A 327 -17.23 0.88 5.37
N ASP A 328 -18.35 0.65 6.05
CA ASP A 328 -19.10 1.73 6.67
C ASP A 328 -18.55 2.09 8.06
N ASP A 329 -18.90 3.28 8.55
CA ASP A 329 -18.46 3.78 9.87
C ASP A 329 -18.95 2.89 11.04
N GLU A 330 -19.89 1.97 10.79
CA GLU A 330 -20.40 1.00 11.77
C GLU A 330 -19.62 -0.34 11.71
N GLY A 331 -18.64 -0.45 10.80
CA GLY A 331 -17.85 -1.66 10.60
C GLY A 331 -18.59 -2.76 9.82
N HIS A 332 -19.51 -2.41 8.94
CA HIS A 332 -20.03 -3.38 7.98
C HIS A 332 -19.12 -3.41 6.77
N ILE A 333 -18.56 -4.59 6.51
CA ILE A 333 -17.76 -4.82 5.30
C ILE A 333 -18.65 -5.48 4.26
N THR A 334 -18.82 -4.81 3.14
CA THR A 334 -19.47 -5.36 1.95
C THR A 334 -18.41 -5.86 0.99
N TYR A 335 -18.52 -7.13 0.61
CA TYR A 335 -17.66 -7.74 -0.39
C TYR A 335 -18.36 -7.83 -1.74
N VAL A 336 -17.61 -7.49 -2.78
CA VAL A 336 -17.91 -7.84 -4.18
C VAL A 336 -16.87 -8.85 -4.63
N ARG A 337 -17.22 -9.69 -5.61
CA ARG A 337 -16.24 -10.58 -6.23
C ARG A 337 -15.79 -9.95 -7.53
N GLY A 338 -14.52 -9.57 -7.63
CA GLY A 338 -13.92 -8.95 -8.81
C GLY A 338 -12.90 -9.87 -9.46
N ILE A 339 -12.11 -9.29 -10.35
CA ILE A 339 -10.90 -9.95 -10.87
C ILE A 339 -9.68 -9.33 -10.20
N SER A 340 -8.87 -10.16 -9.57
CA SER A 340 -7.68 -9.72 -8.85
C SER A 340 -6.42 -10.35 -9.44
N GLN A 341 -5.39 -9.53 -9.58
CA GLN A 341 -4.08 -10.00 -10.00
C GLN A 341 -3.50 -10.93 -8.94
N GLN A 342 -3.00 -12.06 -9.40
CA GLN A 342 -2.37 -13.05 -8.54
C GLN A 342 -0.87 -12.80 -8.51
N TYR A 343 -0.28 -12.87 -7.31
CA TYR A 343 1.15 -12.66 -7.10
C TYR A 343 1.81 -14.02 -6.81
N PRO A 344 2.20 -14.80 -7.84
CA PRO A 344 2.82 -16.09 -7.61
C PRO A 344 4.16 -15.91 -6.87
N ALA A 345 4.33 -16.62 -5.76
CA ALA A 345 5.49 -16.54 -4.87
C ALA A 345 6.86 -16.84 -5.54
N THR A 346 6.89 -17.22 -6.82
CA THR A 346 8.09 -17.77 -7.47
C THR A 346 8.83 -16.80 -8.39
N HIS A 347 8.20 -15.74 -8.89
CA HIS A 347 8.76 -14.95 -9.99
C HIS A 347 8.65 -13.42 -9.87
N GLY A 348 8.02 -12.89 -8.82
CA GLY A 348 7.67 -11.47 -8.76
C GLY A 348 6.51 -11.11 -9.69
N ASN A 349 6.05 -9.86 -9.65
CA ASN A 349 4.98 -9.37 -10.51
C ASN A 349 5.51 -8.33 -11.50
N VAL A 350 5.08 -8.37 -12.76
CA VAL A 350 5.51 -7.41 -13.77
C VAL A 350 4.94 -6.02 -13.47
N HIS A 351 5.84 -5.06 -13.25
CA HIS A 351 5.49 -3.65 -13.06
C HIS A 351 5.63 -2.87 -14.37
N ALA A 352 6.66 -3.16 -15.17
CA ALA A 352 6.94 -2.37 -16.35
C ALA A 352 7.63 -3.17 -17.45
N ILE A 353 7.58 -2.66 -18.68
CA ILE A 353 8.31 -3.21 -19.83
C ILE A 353 9.32 -2.18 -20.34
N GLU A 354 10.60 -2.54 -20.36
CA GLU A 354 11.66 -1.67 -20.89
C GLU A 354 11.44 -1.41 -22.39
N ALA A 355 11.26 -0.16 -22.77
CA ALA A 355 10.82 0.22 -24.11
C ALA A 355 11.88 -0.07 -25.19
N ALA A 356 13.16 -0.10 -24.81
CA ALA A 356 14.27 -0.36 -25.72
C ALA A 356 14.51 -1.86 -25.98
N THR A 357 14.12 -2.74 -25.05
CA THR A 357 14.51 -4.16 -25.07
C THR A 357 13.32 -5.13 -25.02
N GLY A 358 12.17 -4.69 -24.52
CA GLY A 358 11.03 -5.54 -24.18
C GLY A 358 11.22 -6.37 -22.92
N LYS A 359 12.30 -6.14 -22.17
CA LYS A 359 12.56 -6.85 -20.92
C LYS A 359 11.55 -6.40 -19.85
N PRO A 360 10.90 -7.33 -19.12
CA PRO A 360 10.06 -6.97 -17.99
C PRO A 360 10.90 -6.56 -16.79
N TRP A 361 10.38 -5.59 -16.04
CA TRP A 361 10.80 -5.25 -14.68
C TRP A 361 9.78 -5.85 -13.72
N LEU A 362 10.27 -6.64 -12.76
CA LEU A 362 9.44 -7.41 -11.85
C LEU A 362 9.60 -6.87 -10.43
N VAL A 363 8.50 -6.59 -9.74
CA VAL A 363 8.45 -6.35 -8.29
C VAL A 363 8.80 -7.65 -7.58
N ASP A 364 9.69 -7.59 -6.59
CA ASP A 364 9.98 -8.71 -5.71
C ASP A 364 8.81 -8.88 -4.72
N THR A 365 8.03 -9.95 -4.91
CA THR A 365 6.87 -10.26 -4.06
C THR A 365 7.23 -11.29 -2.98
N SER A 366 8.52 -11.55 -2.73
CA SER A 366 8.96 -12.54 -1.73
C SER A 366 8.66 -12.13 -0.29
N SER A 367 8.38 -10.84 -0.06
CA SER A 367 7.88 -10.30 1.21
C SER A 367 6.43 -10.70 1.50
N ILE A 368 5.69 -11.18 0.49
CA ILE A 368 4.29 -11.60 0.60
C ILE A 368 4.23 -13.12 0.64
N ARG A 369 3.53 -13.67 1.63
CA ARG A 369 3.28 -15.11 1.77
C ARG A 369 1.82 -15.35 2.07
N GLU A 370 1.23 -16.31 1.39
CA GLU A 370 -0.14 -16.76 1.67
C GLU A 370 -0.16 -18.28 1.86
N ARG A 371 -0.86 -18.75 2.88
CA ARG A 371 -1.12 -20.19 3.04
C ARG A 371 -2.47 -20.45 3.68
N ARG A 372 -3.19 -21.43 3.13
CA ARG A 372 -4.36 -22.00 3.79
C ARG A 372 -3.92 -22.86 4.97
N ILE A 373 -4.58 -22.68 6.12
CA ILE A 373 -4.34 -23.46 7.32
C ILE A 373 -5.64 -24.05 7.85
N ARG A 374 -5.49 -25.16 8.58
CA ARG A 374 -6.55 -25.79 9.35
C ARG A 374 -6.16 -25.70 10.82
N LEU A 375 -7.03 -25.10 11.63
CA LEU A 375 -6.73 -24.68 13.00
C LEU A 375 -6.85 -25.78 14.05
N ASP A 376 -7.34 -26.96 13.66
CA ASP A 376 -7.50 -28.14 14.51
C ASP A 376 -6.29 -29.09 14.47
N GLU A 377 -5.31 -28.86 13.59
CA GLU A 377 -4.05 -29.61 13.53
C GLU A 377 -3.06 -29.08 14.59
N LYS A 378 -3.23 -29.55 15.84
CA LYS A 378 -2.31 -29.30 16.95
C LYS A 378 -0.96 -30.00 16.79
#